data_AF-A0A2J8AIR9-F1
#
_entry.id   AF-A0A2J8AIR9-F1
#
_cell.length_a   1.000
_cell.length_b   1.000
_cell.length_c   1.000
_cell.angle_alpha   90.00
_cell.angle_beta   90.00
_cell.angle_gamma   90.00
#
_symmetry.space_group_name_H-M   'P 1'
#
loop_
_entity.id
_entity.type
_entity.pdbx_description
1 polymer ?
#
loop_
_entity_poly.entity_id
_entity_poly.type
_entity_poly.pdbx_seq_one_letter_code
_entity_poly.pdbx_strand_id
1 'polypeptide(L)'
;MDFTLVATGTTFPLVFTIQQAFARRERATVLLANMKASIIALYYMHRDWDQSENFPSSLGNNNLAWAKKVKAVLQEFCNSCGRYLTTQDVYESLAERRLVAKKNDELLELFVHHLEVDERNAPHFRRRIHRAELRDPGHVHLSECYRALSLVSVLNEQLTLKAGYTRGGEGGMSRTNQYFRYILSNLEELRMIRDYRTPYMMRTACGLLLHIFAIILAPYFAHFCDSWLSLGNREKTCPAGYAAAICYVLIVMLLWHVQVDIEQPFTETGLDDVFFFTTAELEEGMAMHPVLSGRNSSCDLDSLAGSSPRNLSRSGGPDVTMQPPLSYRHHGLSAKDLQSNKPLRTIPSDHELNGNDDMPPSQPLRPTRRSSMDLDG
;
A
#
# COMPACT_ATOMS: atom_id res chain seq x y z
N MET A 1 -10.99 -3.26 53.08
CA MET A 1 -11.05 -3.18 51.61
C MET A 1 -10.97 -4.59 51.09
N ASP A 2 -11.96 -5.02 50.34
CA ASP A 2 -11.95 -6.36 49.76
C ASP A 2 -10.98 -6.39 48.58
N PHE A 3 -9.94 -7.21 48.68
CA PHE A 3 -8.94 -7.41 47.63
C PHE A 3 -9.60 -7.75 46.29
N THR A 4 -10.71 -8.48 46.32
CA THR A 4 -11.50 -8.87 45.16
C THR A 4 -12.07 -7.67 44.40
N LEU A 5 -12.53 -6.62 45.09
CA LEU A 5 -13.06 -5.41 44.45
C LEU A 5 -11.96 -4.64 43.71
N VAL A 6 -10.78 -4.52 44.32
CA VAL A 6 -9.63 -3.87 43.69
C VAL A 6 -9.14 -4.70 42.49
N ALA A 7 -8.98 -6.02 42.68
CA ALA A 7 -8.51 -6.92 41.63
C ALA A 7 -9.46 -6.98 40.44
N THR A 8 -10.78 -7.00 40.67
CA THR A 8 -11.77 -6.95 39.58
C THR A 8 -11.79 -5.58 38.89
N GLY A 9 -11.70 -4.49 39.66
CA GLY A 9 -11.63 -3.13 39.13
C GLY A 9 -10.40 -2.84 38.28
N THR A 10 -9.25 -3.46 38.57
CA THR A 10 -8.02 -3.33 37.77
C THR A 10 -8.01 -4.26 36.57
N THR A 11 -8.39 -5.53 36.76
CA THR A 11 -8.21 -6.57 35.74
C THR A 11 -9.21 -6.43 34.61
N PHE A 12 -10.47 -6.06 34.91
CA PHE A 12 -11.52 -5.99 33.90
C PHE A 12 -11.25 -4.95 32.80
N PRO A 13 -10.95 -3.67 33.11
CA PRO A 13 -10.65 -2.68 32.08
C PRO A 13 -9.38 -3.05 31.29
N LEU A 14 -8.37 -3.58 31.98
CA LEU A 14 -7.10 -3.97 31.36
C LEU A 14 -7.32 -5.09 30.34
N VAL A 15 -7.97 -6.19 30.73
CA VAL A 15 -8.22 -7.32 29.82
C VAL A 15 -9.08 -6.88 28.64
N PHE A 16 -10.07 -6.02 28.88
CA PHE A 16 -10.90 -5.46 27.81
C PHE A 16 -10.07 -4.66 26.79
N THR A 17 -9.18 -3.77 27.25
CA THR A 17 -8.31 -2.99 26.34
C THR A 17 -7.32 -3.87 25.57
N ILE A 18 -6.74 -4.87 26.23
CA ILE A 18 -5.85 -5.85 25.59
C ILE A 18 -6.59 -6.62 24.50
N GLN A 19 -7.80 -7.12 24.79
CA GLN A 19 -8.60 -7.86 23.82
C GLN A 19 -8.95 -7.00 22.59
N GLN A 20 -9.27 -5.72 22.79
CA GLN A 20 -9.52 -4.80 21.68
C GLN A 20 -8.27 -4.56 20.81
N ALA A 21 -7.11 -4.40 21.43
CA ALA A 21 -5.84 -4.25 20.71
C ALA A 21 -5.49 -5.51 19.91
N PHE A 22 -5.64 -6.70 20.51
CA PHE A 22 -5.43 -7.99 19.82
C PHE A 22 -6.36 -8.17 18.62
N ALA A 23 -7.67 -7.92 18.78
CA ALA A 23 -8.63 -8.05 17.68
C ALA A 23 -8.30 -7.11 16.51
N ARG A 24 -7.78 -5.92 16.81
CA ARG A 24 -7.34 -4.97 15.78
C ARG A 24 -6.08 -5.46 15.05
N ARG A 25 -5.11 -6.01 15.78
CA ARG A 25 -3.90 -6.65 15.21
C ARG A 25 -4.28 -7.82 14.29
N GLU A 26 -5.17 -8.70 14.73
CA GLU A 26 -5.63 -9.84 13.92
C GLU A 26 -6.36 -9.38 12.65
N ARG A 27 -7.16 -8.32 12.74
CA ARG A 27 -7.76 -7.73 11.54
C ARG A 27 -6.69 -7.19 10.59
N ALA A 28 -5.65 -6.53 11.11
CA ALA A 28 -4.56 -6.00 10.29
C ALA A 28 -3.80 -7.11 9.55
N THR A 29 -3.50 -8.25 10.21
CA THR A 29 -2.80 -9.37 9.57
C THR A 29 -3.63 -9.99 8.44
N VAL A 30 -4.95 -10.13 8.63
CA VAL A 30 -5.87 -10.62 7.59
C VAL A 30 -5.91 -9.67 6.40
N LEU A 31 -6.01 -8.36 6.63
CA LEU A 31 -6.00 -7.35 5.57
C LEU A 31 -4.69 -7.36 4.77
N LEU A 32 -3.56 -7.52 5.46
CA LEU A 32 -2.27 -7.68 4.80
C LEU A 32 -2.24 -8.94 3.93
N ALA A 33 -2.62 -10.10 4.46
CA ALA A 33 -2.66 -11.34 3.68
C ALA A 33 -3.53 -11.22 2.42
N ASN A 34 -4.73 -10.62 2.55
CA ASN A 34 -5.63 -10.38 1.42
C ASN A 34 -5.05 -9.40 0.39
N MET A 35 -4.37 -8.35 0.87
CA MET A 35 -3.67 -7.41 0.00
C MET A 35 -2.52 -8.10 -0.76
N LYS A 36 -1.72 -8.95 -0.08
CA LYS A 36 -0.67 -9.77 -0.70
C LYS A 36 -1.22 -10.59 -1.85
N ALA A 37 -2.26 -11.38 -1.57
CA ALA A 37 -2.87 -12.27 -2.54
C ALA A 37 -3.39 -11.50 -3.75
N SER A 38 -4.01 -10.35 -3.51
CA SER A 38 -4.54 -9.50 -4.59
C SER A 38 -3.44 -8.89 -5.46
N ILE A 39 -2.32 -8.46 -4.87
CA ILE A 39 -1.15 -7.93 -5.60
C ILE A 39 -0.53 -9.00 -6.48
N ILE A 40 -0.28 -10.20 -5.93
CA ILE A 40 0.32 -11.31 -6.67
C ILE A 40 -0.61 -11.78 -7.80
N ALA A 41 -1.91 -11.90 -7.52
CA ALA A 41 -2.90 -12.27 -8.54
C ALA A 41 -2.95 -11.23 -9.67
N LEU A 42 -2.94 -9.94 -9.33
CA LEU A 42 -2.92 -8.85 -10.31
C LEU A 42 -1.65 -8.90 -11.16
N TYR A 43 -0.49 -9.19 -10.56
CA TYR A 43 0.77 -9.38 -11.29
C TYR A 43 0.68 -10.53 -12.30
N TYR A 44 0.14 -11.69 -11.90
CA TYR A 44 -0.03 -12.84 -12.81
C TYR A 44 -0.93 -12.51 -13.99
N MET A 45 -2.02 -11.77 -13.77
CA MET A 45 -2.88 -11.32 -14.87
C MET A 45 -2.13 -10.43 -15.87
N HIS A 46 -1.34 -9.48 -15.37
CA HIS A 46 -0.54 -8.61 -16.25
C HIS A 46 0.56 -9.35 -16.99
N ARG A 47 1.13 -10.39 -16.36
CA ARG A 47 2.16 -11.23 -16.96
C ARG A 47 1.58 -12.13 -18.04
N ASP A 48 0.41 -12.72 -17.81
CA ASP A 48 -0.11 -13.83 -18.62
C ASP A 48 -1.07 -13.38 -19.73
N TRP A 49 -1.79 -12.27 -19.53
CA TRP A 49 -2.83 -11.82 -20.46
C TRP A 49 -2.33 -10.84 -21.53
N ASP A 50 -1.05 -10.43 -21.50
CA ASP A 50 -0.45 -9.65 -22.58
C ASP A 50 -0.34 -10.53 -23.84
N GLN A 51 -1.09 -10.20 -24.89
CA GLN A 51 -1.07 -10.89 -26.18
C GLN A 51 -0.21 -10.05 -27.13
N SER A 52 1.00 -10.52 -27.44
CA SER A 52 1.86 -9.88 -28.44
C SER A 52 1.93 -10.76 -29.68
N GLU A 53 2.29 -10.21 -30.84
CA GLU A 53 2.45 -10.98 -32.09
C GLU A 53 3.34 -12.22 -31.93
N ASN A 54 4.30 -12.17 -30.99
CA ASN A 54 5.22 -13.25 -30.70
C ASN A 54 4.65 -14.34 -29.76
N PHE A 55 3.57 -14.06 -29.02
CA PHE A 55 2.97 -14.97 -28.03
C PHE A 55 1.44 -14.77 -27.96
N PRO A 56 0.63 -15.63 -28.61
CA PRO A 56 -0.84 -15.52 -28.61
C PRO A 56 -1.47 -15.77 -27.22
N SER A 57 -0.68 -16.26 -26.27
CA SER A 57 -0.93 -16.17 -24.83
C SER A 57 0.43 -16.19 -24.13
N SER A 58 0.70 -15.24 -23.25
CA SER A 58 1.93 -15.28 -22.45
C SER A 58 1.79 -16.42 -21.44
N LEU A 59 2.47 -17.54 -21.68
CA LEU A 59 2.59 -18.67 -20.75
C LEU A 59 3.47 -18.33 -19.52
N GLY A 60 3.35 -17.11 -18.99
CA GLY A 60 4.04 -16.68 -17.78
C GLY A 60 5.49 -16.23 -17.95
N ASN A 61 5.76 -15.34 -18.90
CA ASN A 61 7.12 -14.82 -19.08
C ASN A 61 7.42 -13.60 -18.19
N ASN A 62 8.11 -13.83 -17.07
CA ASN A 62 8.59 -12.75 -16.19
C ASN A 62 9.64 -11.82 -16.83
N ASN A 63 10.29 -12.23 -17.92
CA ASN A 63 11.33 -11.44 -18.56
C ASN A 63 10.80 -10.36 -19.50
N LEU A 64 9.50 -10.39 -19.81
CA LEU A 64 8.85 -9.39 -20.65
C LEU A 64 9.05 -7.98 -20.07
N ALA A 65 9.32 -7.00 -20.93
CA ALA A 65 9.47 -5.61 -20.51
C ALA A 65 8.20 -5.10 -19.79
N TRP A 66 7.03 -5.54 -20.24
CA TRP A 66 5.75 -5.26 -19.60
C TRP A 66 5.65 -5.84 -18.19
N ALA A 67 5.92 -7.14 -18.02
CA ALA A 67 5.90 -7.80 -16.72
C ALA A 67 6.87 -7.14 -15.73
N LYS A 68 8.09 -6.80 -16.17
CA LYS A 68 9.07 -6.05 -15.36
C LYS A 68 8.58 -4.67 -14.94
N LYS A 69 7.92 -3.94 -15.86
CA LYS A 69 7.33 -2.63 -15.57
C LYS A 69 6.24 -2.74 -14.50
N VAL A 70 5.30 -3.66 -14.66
CA VAL A 70 4.22 -3.88 -13.68
C VAL A 70 4.78 -4.32 -12.34
N LYS A 71 5.76 -5.24 -12.34
CA LYS A 71 6.47 -5.68 -11.13
C LYS A 71 7.06 -4.50 -10.37
N ALA A 72 7.77 -3.60 -11.06
CA ALA A 72 8.41 -2.44 -10.44
C ALA A 72 7.39 -1.50 -9.78
N VAL A 73 6.24 -1.26 -10.42
CA VAL A 73 5.18 -0.42 -9.85
C VAL A 73 4.53 -1.07 -8.64
N LEU A 74 4.26 -2.37 -8.68
CA LEU A 74 3.71 -3.10 -7.52
C LEU A 74 4.72 -3.16 -6.36
N GLN A 75 6.02 -3.29 -6.66
CA GLN A 75 7.09 -3.21 -5.65
C GLN A 75 7.17 -1.80 -5.04
N GLU A 76 7.06 -0.75 -5.85
CA GLU A 76 7.02 0.64 -5.38
C GLU A 76 5.81 0.89 -4.47
N PHE A 77 4.63 0.37 -4.83
CA PHE A 77 3.44 0.41 -3.99
C PHE A 77 3.69 -0.29 -2.64
N CYS A 78 4.20 -1.52 -2.65
CA CYS A 78 4.48 -2.26 -1.42
C CYS A 78 5.50 -1.52 -0.54
N ASN A 79 6.60 -1.04 -1.10
CA ASN A 79 7.61 -0.31 -0.33
C ASN A 79 7.04 0.97 0.29
N SER A 80 6.24 1.73 -0.48
CA SER A 80 5.59 2.94 0.00
C SER A 80 4.57 2.64 1.11
N CYS A 81 3.81 1.55 0.98
CA CYS A 81 2.83 1.12 1.96
C CYS A 81 3.50 0.61 3.24
N GLY A 82 4.59 -0.15 3.13
CA GLY A 82 5.41 -0.55 4.28
C GLY A 82 5.94 0.65 5.03
N ARG A 83 6.58 1.60 4.34
CA ARG A 83 7.05 2.85 4.94
C ARG A 83 5.92 3.65 5.58
N TYR A 84 4.76 3.71 4.94
CA TYR A 84 3.59 4.39 5.50
C TYR A 84 3.16 3.76 6.84
N LEU A 85 3.11 2.43 6.92
CA LEU A 85 2.69 1.74 8.13
C LEU A 85 3.70 1.85 9.28
N THR A 86 5.00 1.86 8.97
CA THR A 86 6.09 1.89 9.97
C THR A 86 6.50 3.28 10.41
N THR A 87 6.20 4.30 9.60
CA THR A 87 6.55 5.69 9.94
C THR A 87 5.81 6.15 11.19
N GLN A 88 6.56 6.68 12.16
CA GLN A 88 5.98 7.33 13.32
C GLN A 88 5.48 8.74 12.94
N ASP A 89 4.18 8.94 13.08
CA ASP A 89 3.53 10.24 12.87
C ASP A 89 3.74 11.16 14.08
N VAL A 90 3.62 12.48 13.87
CA VAL A 90 3.81 13.49 14.94
C VAL A 90 2.74 13.37 16.02
N TYR A 91 1.56 12.90 15.64
CA TYR A 91 0.43 12.66 16.53
C TYR A 91 0.18 11.16 16.63
N GLU A 92 -0.17 10.66 17.82
CA GLU A 92 -0.41 9.25 18.08
C GLU A 92 -1.70 8.76 17.40
N SER A 93 -2.71 9.62 17.29
CA SER A 93 -4.00 9.29 16.69
C SER A 93 -4.65 10.48 15.99
N LEU A 94 -5.61 10.19 15.11
CA LEU A 94 -6.40 11.24 14.48
C LEU A 94 -7.19 12.09 15.50
N ALA A 95 -7.61 11.48 16.62
CA ALA A 95 -8.31 12.18 17.69
C ALA A 95 -7.41 13.24 18.36
N GLU A 96 -6.15 12.92 18.61
CA GLU A 96 -5.16 13.85 19.14
C GLU A 96 -4.91 15.00 18.16
N ARG A 97 -4.72 14.69 16.86
CA ARG A 97 -4.54 15.72 15.82
C ARG A 97 -5.72 16.70 15.80
N ARG A 98 -6.95 16.19 15.91
CA ARG A 98 -8.17 17.01 15.99
C ARG A 98 -8.22 17.85 17.27
N LEU A 99 -7.82 17.29 18.40
CA LEU A 99 -7.78 17.98 19.69
C LEU A 99 -6.77 19.13 19.68
N VAL A 100 -5.57 18.91 19.14
CA VAL A 100 -4.55 19.96 18.99
C VAL A 100 -5.03 21.06 18.04
N ALA A 101 -5.64 20.69 16.91
CA ALA A 101 -6.22 21.66 15.98
C ALA A 101 -7.33 22.52 16.62
N LYS A 102 -8.10 21.94 17.55
CA LYS A 102 -9.14 22.63 18.33
C LYS A 102 -8.56 23.52 19.43
N LYS A 103 -7.56 23.05 20.20
CA LYS A 103 -6.93 23.86 21.26
C LYS A 103 -6.30 25.15 20.72
N ASN A 104 -5.76 25.08 19.50
CA ASN A 104 -5.25 26.25 18.80
C ASN A 104 -6.35 27.22 18.33
N ASP A 105 -7.64 26.82 18.26
CA ASP A 105 -8.75 27.79 18.16
C ASP A 105 -8.94 28.52 19.46
N GLU A 106 -9.11 27.81 20.58
CA GLU A 106 -9.44 28.43 21.87
C GLU A 106 -8.36 29.43 22.31
N LEU A 107 -7.08 29.13 22.07
CA LEU A 107 -5.99 30.05 22.39
C LEU A 107 -5.99 31.29 21.47
N LEU A 108 -6.37 31.13 20.20
CA LEU A 108 -6.51 32.25 19.26
C LEU A 108 -7.78 33.07 19.55
N GLU A 109 -8.87 32.43 19.97
CA GLU A 109 -10.13 33.05 20.42
C GLU A 109 -9.93 33.87 21.69
N LEU A 110 -9.06 33.42 22.61
CA LEU A 110 -8.67 34.20 23.78
C LEU A 110 -7.94 35.50 23.42
N PHE A 111 -7.28 35.56 22.26
CA PHE A 111 -6.68 36.78 21.70
C PHE A 111 -7.65 37.60 20.82
N VAL A 112 -8.74 37.00 20.35
CA VAL A 112 -9.75 37.63 19.48
C VAL A 112 -11.06 37.73 20.25
N HIS A 113 -11.08 38.55 21.31
CA HIS A 113 -12.33 38.98 21.92
C HIS A 113 -13.14 39.81 20.90
N HIS A 114 -14.43 39.47 20.79
CA HIS A 114 -15.46 40.03 19.91
C HIS A 114 -15.42 39.61 18.43
N LEU A 115 -16.11 38.52 18.10
CA LEU A 115 -17.20 38.54 17.11
C LEU A 115 -17.86 37.16 17.05
N GLU A 116 -19.20 37.15 17.04
CA GLU A 116 -20.07 35.98 16.87
C GLU A 116 -19.73 35.26 15.55
N VAL A 117 -19.16 34.05 15.61
CA VAL A 117 -18.84 33.27 14.39
C VAL A 117 -18.97 31.76 14.65
N ASP A 118 -20.16 31.28 15.02
CA ASP A 118 -20.39 29.83 15.17
C ASP A 118 -20.57 29.09 13.82
N GLU A 119 -20.86 29.80 12.71
CA GLU A 119 -21.16 29.15 11.42
C GLU A 119 -20.11 29.33 10.31
N ARG A 120 -19.17 30.29 10.42
CA ARG A 120 -18.12 30.49 9.38
C ARG A 120 -16.82 29.71 9.64
N ASN A 121 -16.68 29.02 10.78
CA ASN A 121 -15.41 28.47 11.26
C ASN A 121 -15.14 26.99 10.88
N ALA A 122 -16.15 26.23 10.46
CA ALA A 122 -15.99 24.88 9.92
C ALA A 122 -14.95 24.75 8.78
N PRO A 123 -14.89 25.66 7.79
CA PRO A 123 -13.84 25.61 6.76
C PRO A 123 -12.43 25.90 7.31
N HIS A 124 -12.30 26.73 8.37
CA HIS A 124 -11.00 27.04 8.99
C HIS A 124 -10.45 25.86 9.78
N PHE A 125 -11.29 25.10 10.48
CA PHE A 125 -10.90 23.90 11.21
C PHE A 125 -10.42 22.78 10.27
N ARG A 126 -11.22 22.45 9.24
CA ARG A 126 -10.84 21.43 8.25
C ARG A 126 -9.52 21.76 7.56
N ARG A 127 -9.32 23.02 7.19
CA ARG A 127 -8.07 23.47 6.53
C ARG A 127 -6.86 23.34 7.46
N ARG A 128 -7.00 23.55 8.77
CA ARG A 128 -5.91 23.35 9.74
C ARG A 128 -5.61 21.89 10.00
N ILE A 129 -6.62 21.04 10.12
CA ILE A 129 -6.40 19.58 10.19
C ILE A 129 -5.64 19.12 8.95
N HIS A 130 -6.05 19.58 7.77
CA HIS A 130 -5.36 19.23 6.53
C HIS A 130 -3.92 19.74 6.51
N ARG A 131 -3.64 20.97 6.99
CA ARG A 131 -2.25 21.44 7.16
C ARG A 131 -1.44 20.61 8.16
N ALA A 132 -2.06 20.15 9.24
CA ALA A 132 -1.42 19.29 10.22
C ALA A 132 -1.11 17.91 9.60
N GLU A 133 -2.04 17.36 8.82
CA GLU A 133 -1.84 16.12 8.07
C GLU A 133 -0.71 16.24 7.03
N LEU A 134 -0.63 17.36 6.31
CA LEU A 134 0.47 17.63 5.36
C LEU A 134 1.85 17.71 6.04
N ARG A 135 1.89 17.98 7.35
CA ARG A 135 3.14 18.03 8.12
C ARG A 135 3.58 16.64 8.59
N ASP A 136 2.68 15.66 8.59
CA ASP A 136 3.00 14.32 9.06
C ASP A 136 3.82 13.56 8.01
N PRO A 137 4.92 12.92 8.41
CA PRO A 137 5.80 12.19 7.50
C PRO A 137 5.06 11.02 6.81
N GLY A 138 4.11 10.37 7.51
CA GLY A 138 3.28 9.33 6.93
C GLY A 138 2.44 9.81 5.73
N HIS A 139 2.03 11.09 5.70
CA HIS A 139 1.21 11.60 4.59
C HIS A 139 1.94 11.54 3.24
N VAL A 140 3.25 11.77 3.24
CA VAL A 140 4.08 11.69 2.02
C VAL A 140 4.06 10.26 1.48
N HIS A 141 4.26 9.26 2.35
CA HIS A 141 4.24 7.85 1.95
C HIS A 141 2.86 7.39 1.49
N LEU A 142 1.78 7.88 2.12
CA LEU A 142 0.42 7.61 1.68
C LEU A 142 0.15 8.18 0.27
N SER A 143 0.62 9.40 -0.01
CA SER A 143 0.52 10.01 -1.33
C SER A 143 1.23 9.17 -2.40
N GLU A 144 2.43 8.66 -2.10
CA GLU A 144 3.17 7.74 -2.99
C GLU A 144 2.42 6.43 -3.23
N CYS A 145 1.73 5.88 -2.22
CA CYS A 145 0.86 4.72 -2.39
C CYS A 145 -0.25 4.99 -3.40
N TYR A 146 -0.95 6.12 -3.29
CA TYR A 146 -2.01 6.48 -4.23
C TYR A 146 -1.47 6.76 -5.64
N ARG A 147 -0.27 7.35 -5.75
CA ARG A 147 0.39 7.55 -7.04
C ARG A 147 0.68 6.21 -7.72
N ALA A 148 1.23 5.24 -6.98
CA ALA A 148 1.48 3.90 -7.51
C ALA A 148 0.17 3.19 -7.91
N LEU A 149 -0.90 3.30 -7.11
CA LEU A 149 -2.22 2.76 -7.43
C LEU A 149 -2.84 3.41 -8.68
N SER A 150 -2.69 4.73 -8.84
CA SER A 150 -3.11 5.43 -10.05
C SER A 150 -2.37 4.90 -11.28
N LEU A 151 -1.06 4.62 -11.17
CA LEU A 151 -0.28 4.03 -12.24
C LEU A 151 -0.74 2.60 -12.56
N VAL A 152 -1.04 1.78 -11.54
CA VAL A 152 -1.61 0.42 -11.73
C VAL A 152 -2.96 0.50 -12.46
N SER A 153 -3.82 1.46 -12.12
CA SER A 153 -5.08 1.68 -12.82
C SER A 153 -4.87 1.96 -14.31
N VAL A 154 -3.87 2.78 -14.67
CA VAL A 154 -3.53 3.03 -16.08
C VAL A 154 -2.97 1.77 -16.75
N LEU A 155 -2.17 0.97 -16.03
CA LEU A 155 -1.62 -0.28 -16.54
C LEU A 155 -2.72 -1.33 -16.80
N ASN A 156 -3.79 -1.38 -16.00
CA ASN A 156 -4.95 -2.24 -16.24
C ASN A 156 -5.63 -1.90 -17.58
N GLU A 157 -5.83 -0.61 -17.87
CA GLU A 157 -6.43 -0.17 -19.14
C GLU A 157 -5.50 -0.46 -20.33
N GLN A 158 -4.20 -0.25 -20.16
CA GLN A 158 -3.19 -0.63 -21.17
C GLN A 158 -3.16 -2.13 -21.42
N LEU A 159 -3.33 -2.96 -20.38
CA LEU A 159 -3.43 -4.40 -20.51
C LEU A 159 -4.65 -4.81 -21.34
N THR A 160 -5.79 -4.11 -21.19
CA THR A 160 -7.00 -4.34 -21.99
C THR A 160 -6.71 -4.24 -23.48
N LEU A 161 -6.07 -3.15 -23.90
CA LEU A 161 -5.70 -2.92 -25.29
C LEU A 161 -4.69 -3.95 -25.78
N LYS A 162 -3.69 -4.26 -24.95
CA LYS A 162 -2.66 -5.26 -25.23
C LYS A 162 -3.19 -6.69 -25.34
N ALA A 163 -4.27 -7.01 -24.63
CA ALA A 163 -4.93 -8.30 -24.71
C ALA A 163 -5.87 -8.42 -25.93
N GLY A 164 -5.92 -7.42 -26.80
CA GLY A 164 -6.77 -7.40 -27.99
C GLY A 164 -8.23 -7.04 -27.72
N TYR A 165 -8.54 -6.52 -26.53
CA TYR A 165 -9.90 -6.11 -26.16
C TYR A 165 -10.08 -4.60 -26.28
N THR A 166 -11.31 -4.19 -26.61
CA THR A 166 -11.65 -2.76 -26.79
C THR A 166 -12.23 -2.14 -25.52
N ARG A 167 -12.71 -2.96 -24.58
CA ARG A 167 -13.37 -2.53 -23.34
C ARG A 167 -12.81 -3.29 -22.14
N GLY A 168 -12.58 -2.60 -21.02
CA GLY A 168 -12.00 -3.15 -19.79
C GLY A 168 -12.79 -4.25 -19.08
N GLY A 169 -13.93 -4.68 -19.63
CA GLY A 169 -14.75 -5.79 -19.11
C GLY A 169 -14.71 -7.07 -19.96
N GLU A 170 -14.16 -7.02 -21.18
CA GLU A 170 -14.11 -8.16 -22.10
C GLU A 170 -13.02 -9.16 -21.69
N GLY A 171 -13.15 -10.43 -22.10
CA GLY A 171 -12.10 -11.44 -21.89
C GLY A 171 -11.74 -11.78 -20.44
N GLY A 172 -12.56 -11.38 -19.46
CA GLY A 172 -12.23 -11.54 -18.04
C GLY A 172 -11.41 -10.38 -17.45
N MET A 173 -11.15 -9.32 -18.22
CA MET A 173 -10.40 -8.14 -17.78
C MET A 173 -11.05 -7.41 -16.61
N SER A 174 -12.37 -7.53 -16.42
CA SER A 174 -13.07 -7.07 -15.21
C SER A 174 -12.42 -7.57 -13.90
N ARG A 175 -11.78 -8.75 -13.92
CA ARG A 175 -11.10 -9.31 -12.75
C ARG A 175 -9.87 -8.48 -12.33
N THR A 176 -9.15 -7.83 -13.25
CA THR A 176 -8.00 -6.99 -12.88
C THR A 176 -8.46 -5.78 -12.06
N ASN A 177 -9.56 -5.16 -12.47
CA ASN A 177 -10.19 -4.07 -11.74
C ASN A 177 -10.80 -4.54 -10.40
N GLN A 178 -11.27 -5.78 -10.32
CA GLN A 178 -11.70 -6.39 -9.05
C GLN A 178 -10.54 -6.54 -8.06
N TYR A 179 -9.40 -7.08 -8.48
CA TYR A 179 -8.21 -7.20 -7.62
C TYR A 179 -7.63 -5.84 -7.26
N PHE A 180 -7.60 -4.89 -8.20
CA PHE A 180 -7.22 -3.51 -7.91
C PHE A 180 -8.09 -2.88 -6.81
N ARG A 181 -9.42 -3.08 -6.88
CA ARG A 181 -10.35 -2.62 -5.83
C ARG A 181 -10.05 -3.29 -4.48
N TYR A 182 -9.70 -4.57 -4.45
CA TYR A 182 -9.31 -5.25 -3.22
C TYR A 182 -8.03 -4.66 -2.62
N ILE A 183 -7.03 -4.35 -3.43
CA ILE A 183 -5.80 -3.70 -2.96
C ILE A 183 -6.14 -2.33 -2.34
N LEU A 184 -6.92 -1.51 -3.05
CA LEU A 184 -7.32 -0.18 -2.56
C LEU A 184 -8.15 -0.27 -1.27
N SER A 185 -9.13 -1.17 -1.21
CA SER A 185 -9.97 -1.37 -0.02
C SER A 185 -9.15 -1.79 1.18
N ASN A 186 -8.22 -2.74 1.01
CA ASN A 186 -7.34 -3.18 2.10
C ASN A 186 -6.40 -2.06 2.57
N LEU A 187 -5.89 -1.23 1.66
CA LEU A 187 -5.08 -0.05 2.04
C LEU A 187 -5.89 0.93 2.90
N GLU A 188 -7.12 1.26 2.52
CA GLU A 188 -7.98 2.17 3.29
C GLU A 188 -8.33 1.58 4.65
N GLU A 189 -8.65 0.29 4.73
CA GLU A 189 -8.94 -0.36 6.01
C GLU A 189 -7.71 -0.40 6.93
N LEU A 190 -6.52 -0.67 6.38
CA LEU A 190 -5.26 -0.60 7.12
C LEU A 190 -4.98 0.82 7.61
N ARG A 191 -5.22 1.84 6.77
CA ARG A 191 -5.16 3.25 7.19
C ARG A 191 -6.10 3.53 8.36
N MET A 192 -7.34 3.07 8.30
CA MET A 192 -8.30 3.28 9.40
C MET A 192 -7.82 2.61 10.69
N ILE A 193 -7.26 1.40 10.62
CA ILE A 193 -6.68 0.71 11.78
C ILE A 193 -5.50 1.50 12.37
N ARG A 194 -4.65 2.07 11.51
CA ARG A 194 -3.46 2.84 11.93
C ARG A 194 -3.84 4.18 12.57
N ASP A 195 -4.78 4.90 11.94
CA ASP A 195 -5.16 6.27 12.33
C ASP A 195 -6.18 6.28 13.51
N TYR A 196 -7.05 5.28 13.59
CA TYR A 196 -8.06 5.11 14.65
C TYR A 196 -7.65 3.99 15.63
N ARG A 197 -6.77 4.37 16.55
CA ARG A 197 -6.31 3.52 17.66
C ARG A 197 -7.34 3.45 18.80
N THR A 198 -7.06 2.64 19.83
CA THR A 198 -7.91 2.65 21.04
C THR A 198 -7.80 4.06 21.64
N PRO A 199 -8.92 4.62 22.12
CA PRO A 199 -8.98 6.01 22.53
C PRO A 199 -7.97 6.26 23.65
N TYR A 200 -7.10 7.25 23.45
CA TYR A 200 -6.01 7.60 24.36
C TYR A 200 -6.50 7.81 25.81
N MET A 201 -7.68 8.43 25.97
CA MET A 201 -8.29 8.63 27.29
C MET A 201 -8.57 7.32 28.04
N MET A 202 -9.02 6.27 27.35
CA MET A 202 -9.34 4.99 28.00
C MET A 202 -8.07 4.28 28.46
N ARG A 203 -7.01 4.30 27.62
CA ARG A 203 -5.72 3.70 27.98
C ARG A 203 -5.08 4.43 29.14
N THR A 204 -4.93 5.74 29.05
CA THR A 204 -4.33 6.54 30.14
C THR A 204 -5.14 6.47 31.43
N ALA A 205 -6.47 6.45 31.36
CA ALA A 205 -7.31 6.24 32.53
C ALA A 205 -7.08 4.86 33.17
N CYS A 206 -6.96 3.80 32.37
CA CYS A 206 -6.62 2.46 32.86
C CYS A 206 -5.25 2.47 33.57
N GLY A 207 -4.21 3.04 32.95
CA GLY A 207 -2.88 3.14 33.55
C GLY A 207 -2.89 3.91 34.87
N LEU A 208 -3.56 5.06 34.92
CA LEU A 208 -3.70 5.87 36.13
C LEU A 208 -4.43 5.09 37.24
N LEU A 209 -5.50 4.38 36.90
CA LEU A 209 -6.25 3.55 37.83
C LEU A 209 -5.40 2.40 38.40
N LEU A 210 -4.53 1.76 37.60
CA LEU A 210 -3.60 0.74 38.09
C LEU A 210 -2.62 1.30 39.13
N HIS A 211 -2.07 2.49 38.89
CA HIS A 211 -1.13 3.13 39.82
C HIS A 211 -1.82 3.55 41.13
N ILE A 212 -3.02 4.12 41.03
CA ILE A 212 -3.81 4.48 42.22
C ILE A 212 -4.15 3.23 43.04
N PHE A 213 -4.60 2.14 42.40
CA PHE A 213 -4.94 0.92 43.12
C PHE A 213 -3.72 0.22 43.74
N ALA A 214 -2.54 0.31 43.13
CA ALA A 214 -1.30 -0.16 43.77
C ALA A 214 -1.02 0.56 45.10
N ILE A 215 -1.25 1.87 45.16
CA ILE A 215 -1.09 2.67 46.40
C ILE A 215 -2.16 2.30 47.44
N ILE A 216 -3.42 2.18 47.01
CA ILE A 216 -4.54 1.82 47.90
C ILE A 216 -4.36 0.41 48.48
N LEU A 217 -3.71 -0.50 47.75
CA LEU A 217 -3.49 -1.88 48.16
C LEU A 217 -2.27 -2.06 49.07
N ALA A 218 -1.34 -1.11 49.13
CA ALA A 218 -0.17 -1.16 50.02
C ALA A 218 -0.50 -1.49 51.50
N PRO A 219 -1.48 -0.84 52.17
CA PRO A 219 -1.83 -1.16 53.56
C PRO A 219 -2.43 -2.57 53.74
N TYR A 220 -3.02 -3.17 52.69
CA TYR A 220 -3.53 -4.54 52.76
C TYR A 220 -2.37 -5.55 52.91
N PHE A 221 -1.28 -5.37 52.17
CA PHE A 221 -0.09 -6.21 52.30
C PHE A 221 0.61 -6.02 53.65
N ALA A 222 0.57 -4.82 54.23
CA ALA A 222 1.07 -4.57 55.58
C ALA A 222 0.23 -5.30 56.64
N HIS A 223 -1.10 -5.20 56.58
CA HIS A 223 -1.99 -5.93 57.50
C HIS A 223 -1.84 -7.45 57.36
N PHE A 224 -1.60 -7.95 56.13
CA PHE A 224 -1.30 -9.37 55.93
C PHE A 224 -0.04 -9.80 56.70
N CYS A 225 0.98 -8.96 56.78
CA CYS A 225 2.14 -9.22 57.62
C CYS A 225 1.86 -9.16 59.12
N ASP A 226 0.97 -8.26 59.59
CA ASP A 226 0.55 -8.24 60.99
C ASP A 226 -0.18 -9.53 61.37
N SER A 227 -1.03 -10.05 60.48
CA SER A 227 -1.69 -11.34 60.69
C SER A 227 -0.69 -12.49 60.74
N TRP A 228 0.37 -12.47 59.93
CA TRP A 228 1.45 -13.45 59.97
C TRP A 228 2.24 -13.42 61.29
N LEU A 229 2.45 -12.23 61.85
CA LEU A 229 3.06 -12.04 63.17
C LEU A 229 2.20 -12.64 64.28
N SER A 230 0.87 -12.50 64.19
CA SER A 230 -0.07 -13.03 65.19
C SER A 230 -0.05 -14.57 65.33
N LEU A 231 0.46 -15.28 64.31
CA LEU A 231 0.67 -16.73 64.34
C LEU A 231 1.97 -17.16 65.07
N GLY A 232 2.71 -16.22 65.68
CA GLY A 232 3.93 -16.51 66.45
C GLY A 232 5.21 -16.56 65.61
N ASN A 233 5.16 -16.15 64.34
CA ASN A 233 6.32 -16.05 63.47
C ASN A 233 7.15 -14.79 63.75
N ARG A 234 8.43 -14.77 63.39
CA ARG A 234 9.33 -13.62 63.63
C ARG A 234 8.99 -12.43 62.72
N GLU A 235 8.84 -11.24 63.32
CA GLU A 235 8.55 -9.94 62.66
C GLU A 235 9.49 -9.59 61.51
N LYS A 236 10.79 -9.90 61.65
CA LYS A 236 11.83 -9.62 60.64
C LYS A 236 11.71 -10.48 59.37
N THR A 237 10.82 -11.46 59.35
CA THR A 237 10.63 -12.43 58.27
C THR A 237 9.15 -12.57 57.96
N CYS A 238 8.56 -11.50 57.41
CA CYS A 238 7.32 -11.61 56.63
C CYS A 238 7.65 -11.67 55.12
N PRO A 239 8.33 -12.73 54.61
CA PRO A 239 8.64 -12.82 53.19
C PRO A 239 7.37 -12.92 52.34
N ALA A 240 6.28 -13.48 52.89
CA ALA A 240 5.05 -13.71 52.17
C ALA A 240 4.33 -12.41 51.73
N GLY A 241 4.26 -11.39 52.60
CA GLY A 241 3.59 -10.13 52.26
C GLY A 241 4.38 -9.30 51.24
N TYR A 242 5.71 -9.20 51.42
CA TYR A 242 6.58 -8.55 50.43
C TYR A 242 6.61 -9.30 49.10
N ALA A 243 6.68 -10.63 49.11
CA ALA A 243 6.61 -11.43 47.88
C ALA A 243 5.28 -11.24 47.17
N ALA A 244 4.15 -11.24 47.89
CA ALA A 244 2.84 -10.99 47.30
C ALA A 244 2.73 -9.59 46.66
N ALA A 245 3.25 -8.56 47.34
CA ALA A 245 3.28 -7.19 46.81
C ALA A 245 4.15 -7.07 45.55
N ILE A 246 5.34 -7.68 45.56
CA ILE A 246 6.25 -7.71 44.39
C ILE A 246 5.60 -8.44 43.23
N CYS A 247 5.03 -9.63 43.46
CA CYS A 247 4.32 -10.39 42.44
C CYS A 247 3.14 -9.61 41.86
N TYR A 248 2.35 -8.94 42.70
CA TYR A 248 1.22 -8.13 42.24
C TYR A 248 1.67 -6.99 41.32
N VAL A 249 2.66 -6.19 41.75
CA VAL A 249 3.19 -5.07 40.96
C VAL A 249 3.81 -5.58 39.65
N LEU A 250 4.56 -6.69 39.70
CA LEU A 250 5.15 -7.30 38.52
C LEU A 250 4.07 -7.71 37.52
N ILE A 251 3.04 -8.43 37.96
CA ILE A 251 1.94 -8.88 37.09
C ILE A 251 1.22 -7.69 36.48
N VAL A 252 0.85 -6.68 37.26
CA VAL A 252 0.11 -5.52 36.78
C VAL A 252 0.94 -4.69 35.79
N MET A 253 2.22 -4.46 36.07
CA MET A 253 3.09 -3.69 35.18
C MET A 253 3.42 -4.45 33.90
N LEU A 254 3.62 -5.78 33.98
CA LEU A 254 3.79 -6.62 32.80
C LEU A 254 2.57 -6.54 31.90
N LEU A 255 1.38 -6.68 32.47
CA LEU A 255 0.12 -6.59 31.73
C LEU A 255 -0.11 -5.20 31.12
N TRP A 256 0.27 -4.14 31.83
CA TRP A 256 0.22 -2.77 31.31
C TRP A 256 1.17 -2.57 30.11
N HIS A 257 2.42 -3.04 30.21
CA HIS A 257 3.37 -2.94 29.08
C HIS A 257 2.92 -3.77 27.88
N VAL A 258 2.43 -4.99 28.10
CA VAL A 258 1.85 -5.82 27.03
C VAL A 258 0.70 -5.10 26.32
N GLN A 259 -0.17 -4.39 27.07
CA GLN A 259 -1.24 -3.59 26.49
C GLN A 259 -0.70 -2.46 25.59
N VAL A 260 0.37 -1.78 26.00
CA VAL A 260 0.97 -0.69 25.22
C VAL A 260 1.68 -1.22 23.97
N ASP A 261 2.39 -2.35 24.07
CA ASP A 261 3.12 -2.95 22.96
C ASP A 261 2.17 -3.42 21.85
N ILE A 262 1.09 -4.12 22.20
CA ILE A 262 0.12 -4.64 21.22
C ILE A 262 -0.72 -3.52 20.58
N GLU A 263 -0.75 -2.34 21.18
CA GLU A 263 -1.48 -1.18 20.64
C GLU A 263 -0.88 -0.70 19.31
N GLN A 264 0.42 -0.91 19.04
CA GLN A 264 1.03 -0.44 17.80
C GLN A 264 1.53 -1.61 16.94
N PRO A 265 0.67 -2.22 16.11
CA PRO A 265 1.03 -3.47 15.42
C PRO A 265 2.06 -3.30 14.28
N PHE A 266 2.48 -2.09 13.93
CA PHE A 266 3.30 -1.81 12.75
C PHE A 266 4.65 -1.15 13.05
N THR A 267 5.05 -1.03 14.32
CA THR A 267 6.28 -0.30 14.69
C THR A 267 7.58 -1.02 14.35
N GLU A 268 7.52 -2.31 14.00
CA GLU A 268 8.67 -3.21 13.76
C GLU A 268 9.68 -3.29 14.93
N THR A 269 9.33 -2.76 16.10
CA THR A 269 10.16 -2.76 17.31
C THR A 269 9.72 -3.81 18.32
N GLY A 270 8.41 -4.07 18.37
CA GLY A 270 7.82 -5.04 19.28
C GLY A 270 8.08 -6.48 18.83
N LEU A 271 8.15 -7.39 19.81
CA LEU A 271 8.28 -8.83 19.54
C LEU A 271 7.07 -9.38 18.74
N ASP A 272 5.91 -8.75 18.94
CA ASP A 272 4.63 -9.12 18.37
C ASP A 272 4.21 -8.25 17.17
N ASP A 273 5.13 -7.46 16.61
CA ASP A 273 4.80 -6.57 15.51
C ASP A 273 4.52 -7.35 14.22
N VAL A 274 3.64 -6.80 13.40
CA VAL A 274 3.24 -7.36 12.12
C VAL A 274 4.19 -6.81 11.05
N PHE A 275 5.01 -7.70 10.50
CA PHE A 275 5.92 -7.34 9.42
C PHE A 275 5.16 -7.12 8.11
N PHE A 276 5.35 -5.94 7.54
CA PHE A 276 4.88 -5.66 6.18
C PHE A 276 5.86 -6.28 5.17
N PHE A 277 5.33 -6.88 4.09
CA PHE A 277 6.07 -7.64 3.06
C PHE A 277 7.55 -7.25 2.91
N THR A 278 8.44 -8.19 3.21
CA THR A 278 9.82 -8.07 2.75
C THR A 278 9.80 -8.11 1.22
N THR A 279 10.53 -7.21 0.56
CA THR A 279 10.65 -7.19 -0.91
C THR A 279 11.05 -8.56 -1.47
N ALA A 280 11.81 -9.34 -0.69
CA ALA A 280 12.18 -10.72 -0.99
C ALA A 280 10.98 -11.68 -1.10
N GLU A 281 10.00 -11.63 -0.17
CA GLU A 281 8.82 -12.50 -0.24
C GLU A 281 7.95 -12.19 -1.46
N LEU A 282 7.86 -10.90 -1.80
CA LEU A 282 7.12 -10.46 -2.97
C LEU A 282 7.87 -10.87 -4.25
N GLU A 283 9.20 -10.79 -4.24
CA GLU A 283 10.03 -11.29 -5.33
C GLU A 283 9.88 -12.79 -5.52
N GLU A 284 9.85 -13.59 -4.45
CA GLU A 284 9.59 -15.02 -4.49
C GLU A 284 8.19 -15.31 -5.02
N GLY A 285 7.17 -14.61 -4.50
CA GLY A 285 5.78 -14.75 -4.96
C GLY A 285 5.55 -14.31 -6.40
N MET A 286 6.40 -13.44 -6.95
CA MET A 286 6.37 -13.01 -8.35
C MET A 286 7.43 -13.70 -9.21
N ALA A 287 8.26 -14.58 -8.64
CA ALA A 287 9.34 -15.27 -9.35
C ALA A 287 8.79 -16.38 -10.26
N MET A 288 9.59 -16.75 -11.25
CA MET A 288 9.30 -17.90 -12.10
C MET A 288 9.79 -19.14 -11.37
N HIS A 289 8.96 -20.19 -11.30
CA HIS A 289 9.41 -21.47 -10.77
C HIS A 289 10.55 -22.01 -11.67
N PRO A 290 11.70 -22.44 -11.12
CA PRO A 290 12.89 -22.79 -11.93
C PRO A 290 12.64 -23.89 -12.97
N VAL A 291 11.61 -24.73 -12.75
CA VAL A 291 11.19 -25.79 -13.68
C VAL A 291 10.71 -25.24 -15.04
N LEU A 292 10.15 -24.02 -15.09
CA LEU A 292 9.72 -23.37 -16.32
C LEU A 292 10.81 -22.49 -16.96
N SER A 293 11.94 -22.31 -16.28
CA SER A 293 13.03 -21.43 -16.73
C SER A 293 13.99 -22.10 -17.74
N GLY A 294 13.67 -23.30 -18.23
CA GLY A 294 14.24 -23.87 -19.45
C GLY A 294 15.76 -23.68 -19.60
N ARG A 295 16.53 -24.11 -18.60
CA ARG A 295 17.99 -24.25 -18.75
C ARG A 295 18.46 -25.69 -18.79
N ASN A 296 17.57 -26.68 -18.71
CA ASN A 296 17.82 -28.10 -19.03
C ASN A 296 16.50 -28.91 -18.94
N SER A 297 15.65 -28.87 -19.95
CA SER A 297 14.66 -29.93 -20.16
C SER A 297 13.93 -29.73 -21.48
N SER A 298 14.14 -30.65 -22.41
CA SER A 298 13.37 -30.84 -23.64
C SER A 298 11.96 -31.39 -23.36
N CYS A 299 11.28 -30.90 -22.31
CA CYS A 299 9.90 -31.29 -22.05
C CYS A 299 8.98 -30.35 -22.82
N ASP A 300 8.42 -30.90 -23.90
CA ASP A 300 7.40 -30.30 -24.75
C ASP A 300 6.32 -29.61 -23.91
N LEU A 301 6.25 -28.28 -24.04
CA LEU A 301 5.17 -27.46 -23.47
C LEU A 301 3.79 -27.94 -23.97
N ASP A 302 3.76 -28.57 -25.14
CA ASP A 302 2.60 -29.21 -25.76
C ASP A 302 2.08 -30.43 -24.99
N SER A 303 2.90 -31.04 -24.11
CA SER A 303 2.47 -32.18 -23.31
C SER A 303 1.69 -31.77 -22.05
N LEU A 304 1.81 -30.52 -21.58
CA LEU A 304 1.11 -30.02 -20.39
C LEU A 304 -0.25 -29.38 -20.74
N ALA A 305 -0.35 -28.79 -21.93
CA ALA A 305 -1.60 -28.27 -22.46
C ALA A 305 -2.34 -29.41 -23.17
N GLY A 306 -3.17 -30.14 -22.43
CA GLY A 306 -3.93 -31.29 -22.94
C GLY A 306 -4.46 -31.11 -24.36
N SER A 307 -3.94 -31.92 -25.27
CA SER A 307 -4.28 -31.95 -26.68
C SER A 307 -5.79 -32.16 -26.90
N SER A 308 -6.45 -31.20 -27.55
CA SER A 308 -7.76 -31.41 -28.16
C SER A 308 -7.57 -31.93 -29.60
N PRO A 309 -8.13 -33.08 -30.00
CA PRO A 309 -7.91 -33.62 -31.33
C PRO A 309 -8.86 -32.97 -32.34
N ARG A 310 -8.31 -32.27 -33.34
CA ARG A 310 -8.97 -32.12 -34.64
C ARG A 310 -8.03 -32.52 -35.75
N ASN A 311 -8.29 -33.70 -36.29
CA ASN A 311 -7.82 -34.17 -37.59
C ASN A 311 -8.22 -33.19 -38.70
N LEU A 312 -7.30 -32.90 -39.63
CA LEU A 312 -7.48 -33.22 -41.05
C LEU A 312 -6.18 -33.05 -41.84
N SER A 313 -5.98 -34.01 -42.72
CA SER A 313 -4.83 -34.31 -43.57
C SER A 313 -4.63 -33.34 -44.74
N ARG A 314 -3.38 -33.21 -45.24
CA ARG A 314 -2.92 -33.81 -46.52
C ARG A 314 -1.72 -33.08 -47.17
N SER A 315 -0.60 -33.82 -47.23
CA SER A 315 0.49 -33.92 -48.23
C SER A 315 1.04 -32.71 -49.02
N GLY A 316 2.38 -32.62 -49.07
CA GLY A 316 3.10 -32.53 -50.36
C GLY A 316 4.40 -31.71 -50.43
N GLY A 317 5.56 -32.38 -50.33
CA GLY A 317 6.78 -32.13 -51.14
C GLY A 317 7.75 -30.97 -50.78
N PRO A 318 9.04 -31.05 -51.19
CA PRO A 318 10.16 -30.46 -50.44
C PRO A 318 10.98 -29.37 -51.19
N ASP A 319 11.99 -28.89 -50.45
CA ASP A 319 13.22 -28.17 -50.83
C ASP A 319 13.28 -26.63 -50.68
N VAL A 320 14.41 -26.20 -50.08
CA VAL A 320 15.37 -25.18 -50.58
C VAL A 320 15.96 -24.29 -49.46
N THR A 321 17.24 -24.58 -49.20
CA THR A 321 18.39 -23.72 -48.82
C THR A 321 18.53 -23.09 -47.43
N MET A 322 19.69 -23.40 -46.86
CA MET A 322 20.34 -22.88 -45.66
C MET A 322 21.34 -21.79 -46.08
N GLN A 323 21.26 -20.59 -45.47
CA GLN A 323 22.33 -19.58 -45.46
C GLN A 323 22.40 -18.91 -44.06
N PRO A 324 23.60 -18.44 -43.61
CA PRO A 324 23.89 -18.09 -42.22
C PRO A 324 23.58 -16.62 -41.88
N PRO A 325 23.58 -16.20 -40.59
CA PRO A 325 22.95 -14.95 -40.16
C PRO A 325 23.85 -13.72 -40.28
N LEU A 326 23.22 -12.58 -40.61
CA LEU A 326 23.80 -11.23 -40.57
C LEU A 326 23.71 -10.63 -39.15
N SER A 327 24.80 -10.04 -38.69
CA SER A 327 24.89 -9.33 -37.40
C SER A 327 24.11 -8.02 -37.41
N TYR A 328 23.40 -7.70 -36.32
CA TYR A 328 22.85 -6.35 -36.08
C TYR A 328 23.41 -5.70 -34.80
N ARG A 329 23.79 -4.43 -34.96
CA ARG A 329 24.42 -3.51 -34.01
C ARG A 329 23.44 -3.04 -32.93
N HIS A 330 23.89 -2.99 -31.69
CA HIS A 330 23.19 -2.31 -30.59
C HIS A 330 23.32 -0.78 -30.72
N HIS A 331 22.20 -0.05 -30.63
CA HIS A 331 22.16 1.36 -30.27
C HIS A 331 21.51 1.50 -28.89
N GLY A 332 22.31 1.92 -27.90
CA GLY A 332 21.83 2.31 -26.58
C GLY A 332 21.38 3.78 -26.59
N LEU A 333 20.23 4.06 -25.97
CA LEU A 333 19.72 5.42 -25.78
C LEU A 333 20.38 6.08 -24.55
N SER A 334 20.77 7.34 -24.73
CA SER A 334 21.57 8.15 -23.81
C SER A 334 20.70 8.99 -22.88
N ALA A 335 21.23 9.27 -21.69
CA ALA A 335 20.58 9.90 -20.54
C ALA A 335 20.17 11.39 -20.69
N LYS A 336 19.97 11.90 -21.91
CA LYS A 336 19.59 13.30 -22.17
C LYS A 336 18.11 13.54 -22.42
N ASP A 337 17.31 12.50 -22.59
CA ASP A 337 15.87 12.63 -22.88
C ASP A 337 14.99 12.78 -21.61
N LEU A 338 15.59 12.76 -20.41
CA LEU A 338 14.87 12.74 -19.12
C LEU A 338 14.46 14.12 -18.56
N GLN A 339 14.64 15.22 -19.30
CA GLN A 339 14.46 16.59 -18.75
C GLN A 339 13.53 17.50 -19.57
N SER A 340 12.55 16.96 -20.29
CA SER A 340 11.57 17.77 -21.04
C SER A 340 10.20 17.81 -20.35
N ASN A 341 9.95 18.87 -19.58
CA ASN A 341 8.61 19.26 -19.11
C ASN A 341 7.75 19.78 -20.28
N LYS A 342 7.07 18.89 -21.01
CA LYS A 342 6.02 19.26 -21.98
C LYS A 342 4.73 18.49 -21.68
N PRO A 343 3.55 19.14 -21.74
CA PRO A 343 2.27 18.46 -21.55
C PRO A 343 2.01 17.49 -22.70
N LEU A 344 1.44 16.32 -22.36
CA LEU A 344 1.10 15.23 -23.28
C LEU A 344 0.18 15.71 -24.40
N ARG A 345 0.64 15.59 -25.65
CA ARG A 345 -0.17 15.76 -26.87
C ARG A 345 -1.13 14.56 -26.96
N THR A 346 -2.41 14.82 -27.16
CA THR A 346 -3.45 13.81 -27.42
C THR A 346 -3.09 12.99 -28.68
N ILE A 347 -3.40 11.70 -28.62
CA ILE A 347 -3.14 10.70 -29.67
C ILE A 347 -3.81 11.14 -30.99
N PRO A 348 -3.11 11.13 -32.14
CA PRO A 348 -3.74 11.39 -33.44
C PRO A 348 -4.58 10.18 -33.87
N SER A 349 -5.78 10.43 -34.41
CA SER A 349 -6.66 9.39 -34.94
C SER A 349 -6.19 8.86 -36.29
N ASP A 350 -6.51 7.60 -36.60
CA ASP A 350 -6.08 6.80 -37.76
C ASP A 350 -6.35 7.40 -39.16
N HIS A 351 -7.01 8.56 -39.24
CA HIS A 351 -7.20 9.29 -40.50
C HIS A 351 -5.96 10.04 -41.00
N GLU A 352 -4.92 10.23 -40.17
CA GLU A 352 -3.68 10.93 -40.56
C GLU A 352 -2.57 10.01 -41.09
N LEU A 353 -2.79 8.69 -41.09
CA LEU A 353 -1.78 7.70 -41.52
C LEU A 353 -1.99 7.13 -42.94
N ASN A 354 -3.09 7.47 -43.62
CA ASN A 354 -3.37 7.02 -44.98
C ASN A 354 -3.86 8.17 -45.87
N GLY A 355 -2.94 8.76 -46.64
CA GLY A 355 -3.24 9.74 -47.68
C GLY A 355 -1.99 10.12 -48.45
N ASN A 356 -1.64 9.31 -49.46
CA ASN A 356 -0.76 9.74 -50.54
C ASN A 356 -1.63 10.30 -51.69
N ASP A 357 -1.04 11.25 -52.41
CA ASP A 357 -1.47 11.90 -53.65
C ASP A 357 -2.34 13.15 -53.49
N ASP A 358 -1.71 14.32 -53.58
CA ASP A 358 -2.34 15.52 -54.14
C ASP A 358 -1.32 16.35 -54.94
N MET A 359 -1.52 16.35 -56.26
CA MET A 359 -1.06 17.39 -57.18
C MET A 359 -1.61 18.77 -56.76
N PRO A 360 -0.86 19.87 -56.91
CA PRO A 360 -1.39 21.20 -56.59
C PRO A 360 -2.36 21.70 -57.68
N PRO A 361 -3.48 22.36 -57.33
CA PRO A 361 -4.39 22.94 -58.29
C PRO A 361 -3.92 24.31 -58.80
N SER A 362 -4.39 24.63 -60.00
CA SER A 362 -4.13 25.80 -60.83
C SER A 362 -4.43 27.16 -60.17
N GLN A 363 -3.53 28.13 -60.36
CA GLN A 363 -3.81 29.56 -60.15
C GLN A 363 -4.27 30.23 -61.46
N PRO A 364 -5.23 31.17 -61.42
CA PRO A 364 -5.68 31.90 -62.60
C PRO A 364 -4.80 33.13 -62.93
N LEU A 365 -4.73 33.43 -64.22
CA LEU A 365 -3.98 34.48 -64.93
C LEU A 365 -4.15 35.91 -64.38
N ARG A 366 -3.04 36.67 -64.35
CA ARG A 366 -3.01 38.12 -64.69
C ARG A 366 -1.71 38.50 -65.43
N PRO A 367 -1.74 39.56 -66.27
CA PRO A 367 -0.90 39.66 -67.47
C PRO A 367 0.26 40.69 -67.36
N THR A 368 1.15 40.64 -68.37
CA THR A 368 2.17 41.64 -68.78
C THR A 368 3.41 41.75 -67.87
N ARG A 369 4.67 41.78 -68.34
CA ARG A 369 5.28 42.49 -69.47
C ARG A 369 6.44 41.68 -70.09
N ARG A 370 6.51 41.61 -71.43
CA ARG A 370 7.74 41.38 -72.19
C ARG A 370 8.46 42.72 -72.34
N SER A 371 9.75 42.78 -71.98
CA SER A 371 10.67 43.81 -72.46
C SER A 371 11.57 43.20 -73.53
N SER A 372 11.35 43.58 -74.77
CA SER A 372 12.41 43.66 -75.77
C SER A 372 12.36 45.08 -76.32
N MET A 373 13.38 45.86 -75.97
CA MET A 373 13.79 47.05 -76.72
C MET A 373 14.13 46.61 -78.14
N ASP A 374 13.58 47.32 -79.13
CA ASP A 374 14.35 48.18 -80.03
C ASP A 374 13.43 48.69 -81.14
N LEU A 375 13.36 50.01 -81.29
CA LEU A 375 13.35 50.78 -82.54
C LEU A 375 13.19 52.28 -82.23
N ASP A 376 14.31 52.98 -82.36
CA ASP A 376 14.54 54.29 -82.99
C ASP A 376 13.67 55.51 -82.67
N GLY A 377 14.34 56.57 -82.20
CA GLY A 377 13.84 57.94 -82.07
C GLY A 377 14.68 58.80 -81.13
#